data_AF-A0A6M1PND1-F1
#
_entry.id   AF-A0A6M1PND1-F1
#
_cell.length_a   1.000
_cell.length_b   1.000
_cell.length_c   1.000
_cell.angle_alpha   90.00
_cell.angle_beta   90.00
_cell.angle_gamma   90.00
#
_symmetry.space_group_name_H-M   'P 1'
#
loop_
_entity.id
_entity.type
_entity.pdbx_description
1 polymer ?
#
loop_
_entity_poly.entity_id
_entity_poly.type
_entity_poly.pdbx_seq_one_letter_code
_entity_poly.pdbx_strand_id
1 'polypeptide(L)'
;MSNEPDGSWLNEAITGKRHHLEEGIEKPAFMIELSDTLLINVHIAAKRLDILIKDREVFHYIGDLSFSGLDEEGKLLFHSLGINHVHFNNRNIRIDNPECKMSTIFVKLSLDKKRETEKKLQGL
;
A
#
# COMPACT_ATOMS: atom_id res chain seq x y z
N MET A 1 2.02 0.92 32.27
CA MET A 1 1.53 0.54 30.94
C MET A 1 1.49 1.82 30.11
N SER A 2 2.38 1.95 29.12
CA SER A 2 2.42 3.11 28.24
C SER A 2 1.24 3.04 27.28
N ASN A 3 0.40 4.08 27.25
CA ASN A 3 -0.71 4.24 26.30
C ASN A 3 -0.23 4.65 24.89
N GLU A 4 1.02 4.34 24.53
CA GLU A 4 1.48 4.61 23.18
C GLU A 4 0.92 3.51 22.26
N PRO A 5 0.31 3.87 21.12
CA PRO A 5 -0.07 2.87 20.13
C PRO A 5 1.15 2.04 19.74
N ASP A 6 1.01 0.72 19.62
CA ASP A 6 2.09 -0.13 19.13
C ASP A 6 2.54 0.35 17.72
N GLY A 7 3.86 0.45 17.52
CA GLY A 7 4.40 0.99 16.28
C GLY A 7 5.83 1.51 16.36
N SER A 8 6.34 1.99 15.22
CA SER A 8 7.67 2.59 15.11
C SER A 8 7.59 4.01 14.56
N TRP A 9 8.44 4.90 15.08
CA TRP A 9 8.52 6.28 14.61
C TRP A 9 9.64 6.45 13.60
N LEU A 10 9.32 6.98 12.41
CA LEU A 10 10.30 7.28 11.37
C LEU A 10 10.17 8.74 10.90
N ASN A 11 11.29 9.30 10.44
CA ASN A 11 11.34 10.66 9.90
C ASN A 11 11.36 10.63 8.37
N GLU A 12 10.49 11.40 7.73
CA GLU A 12 10.52 11.64 6.30
C GLU A 12 11.78 12.44 5.94
N ALA A 13 12.53 11.96 4.95
CA ALA A 13 13.81 12.57 4.57
C ALA A 13 13.66 13.97 3.97
N ILE A 14 12.52 14.28 3.34
CA ILE A 14 12.30 15.53 2.60
C ILE A 14 11.91 16.67 3.55
N THR A 15 10.90 16.47 4.39
CA THR A 15 10.37 17.53 5.26
C THR A 15 10.87 17.44 6.70
N GLY A 16 11.45 16.30 7.10
CA GLY A 16 11.78 16.01 8.50
C GLY A 16 10.56 15.68 9.36
N LYS A 17 9.34 15.61 8.78
CA LYS A 17 8.12 15.24 9.49
C LYS A 17 8.26 13.82 10.05
N ARG A 18 7.76 13.65 11.27
CA ARG A 18 7.83 12.39 12.01
C ARG A 18 6.50 11.66 11.88
N HIS A 19 6.55 10.40 11.48
CA HIS A 19 5.37 9.55 11.26
C HIS A 19 5.43 8.34 12.17
N HIS A 20 4.27 7.95 12.69
CA HIS A 20 4.10 6.71 13.44
C HIS A 20 3.60 5.63 12.49
N LEU A 21 4.31 4.52 12.39
CA LEU A 21 3.96 3.38 11.56
C LEU A 21 3.50 2.23 12.45
N GLU A 22 2.57 1.40 11.98
CA GLU A 22 2.21 0.16 12.68
C GLU A 22 3.43 -0.77 12.82
N GLU A 23 3.38 -1.63 13.84
CA GLU A 23 4.45 -2.61 14.09
C GLU A 23 4.60 -3.57 12.90
N GLY A 24 5.84 -3.97 12.62
CA GLY A 24 6.16 -4.94 11.56
C GLY A 24 6.38 -4.32 10.18
N ILE A 25 6.14 -3.01 9.99
CA ILE A 25 6.53 -2.34 8.75
C ILE A 25 8.06 -2.23 8.67
N GLU A 26 8.62 -2.77 7.59
CA GLU A 26 10.06 -2.71 7.31
C GLU A 26 10.52 -1.25 7.13
N LYS A 27 11.76 -0.96 7.53
CA LYS A 27 12.32 0.39 7.35
C LYS A 27 12.53 0.68 5.85
N PRO A 28 11.90 1.73 5.30
CA PRO A 28 12.08 2.09 3.90
C PRO A 28 13.42 2.80 3.66
N ALA A 29 13.83 2.89 2.40
CA ALA A 29 14.94 3.74 1.99
C ALA A 29 14.60 5.23 2.19
N PHE A 30 13.36 5.61 1.87
CA PHE A 30 12.79 6.91 2.19
C PHE A 30 11.25 6.85 2.15
N MET A 31 10.62 7.88 2.71
CA MET A 31 9.17 8.03 2.75
C MET A 31 8.75 9.27 1.97
N ILE A 32 7.54 9.26 1.43
CA ILE A 32 6.89 10.41 0.79
C ILE A 32 5.49 10.54 1.36
N GLU A 33 5.19 11.64 2.06
CA GLU A 33 3.80 11.97 2.41
C GLU A 33 3.09 12.59 1.20
N LEU A 34 2.06 11.90 0.69
CA LEU A 34 1.25 12.39 -0.42
C LEU A 34 0.03 13.19 0.07
N SER A 35 -0.43 12.90 1.29
CA SER A 35 -1.48 13.64 1.99
C SER A 35 -1.42 13.33 3.49
N ASP A 36 -2.16 14.08 4.30
CA ASP A 36 -2.28 13.82 5.75
C ASP A 36 -2.71 12.39 6.10
N THR A 37 -3.32 11.66 5.14
CA THR A 37 -3.80 10.29 5.33
C THR A 37 -3.07 9.24 4.51
N LEU A 38 -2.12 9.62 3.64
CA LEU A 38 -1.47 8.71 2.70
C LEU A 38 0.05 8.90 2.72
N LEU A 39 0.76 7.84 3.06
CA LEU A 39 2.21 7.78 3.09
C LEU A 39 2.68 6.66 2.17
N ILE A 40 3.71 6.94 1.38
CA ILE A 40 4.38 5.95 0.54
C ILE A 40 5.76 5.65 1.11
N ASN A 41 6.02 4.38 1.37
CA ASN A 41 7.32 3.88 1.80
C ASN A 41 8.04 3.27 0.59
N VAL A 42 9.23 3.78 0.29
CA VAL A 42 10.00 3.34 -0.90
C VAL A 42 11.08 2.34 -0.49
N HIS A 43 10.99 1.11 -1.01
CA HIS A 43 11.95 0.04 -0.76
C HIS A 43 12.74 -0.27 -2.03
N ILE A 44 13.87 0.43 -2.24
CA ILE A 44 14.68 0.29 -3.46
C ILE A 44 15.20 -1.14 -3.65
N ALA A 45 15.81 -1.71 -2.61
CA ALA A 45 16.40 -3.06 -2.70
C ALA A 45 15.33 -4.15 -2.93
N ALA A 46 14.15 -3.97 -2.33
CA ALA A 46 13.02 -4.90 -2.49
C ALA A 46 12.21 -4.64 -3.79
N LYS A 47 12.57 -3.62 -4.58
CA LYS A 47 11.83 -3.18 -5.78
C LYS A 47 10.32 -3.03 -5.48
N ARG A 48 9.97 -2.34 -4.39
CA ARG A 48 8.59 -2.25 -3.90
C ARG A 48 8.25 -0.86 -3.36
N LEU A 49 7.01 -0.44 -3.54
CA LEU A 49 6.43 0.75 -2.93
C LEU A 49 5.28 0.34 -2.02
N ASP A 50 5.44 0.53 -0.73
CA ASP A 50 4.39 0.26 0.25
C ASP A 50 3.46 1.46 0.35
N ILE A 51 2.15 1.19 0.38
CA ILE A 51 1.08 2.17 0.49
C ILE A 51 0.51 2.06 1.89
N LEU A 52 0.61 3.15 2.64
CA LEU A 52 0.16 3.23 4.02
C LEU A 52 -0.95 4.26 4.18
N ILE A 53 -2.00 3.90 4.91
CA ILE A 53 -3.12 4.79 5.23
C ILE A 53 -3.12 5.11 6.72
N LYS A 54 -3.30 6.39 7.04
CA LYS A 54 -3.40 6.84 8.43
C LYS A 54 -4.75 6.45 9.04
N ASP A 55 -4.72 5.84 10.21
CA ASP A 55 -5.84 5.75 11.15
C ASP A 55 -5.43 6.39 12.46
N ARG A 56 -6.16 7.45 12.86
CA ARG A 56 -5.80 8.33 13.97
C ARG A 56 -4.39 8.90 13.79
N GLU A 57 -3.43 8.46 14.60
CA GLU A 57 -2.02 8.91 14.55
C GLU A 57 -1.07 7.89 13.93
N VAL A 58 -1.54 6.69 13.55
CA VAL A 58 -0.71 5.58 13.07
C VAL A 58 -0.97 5.30 11.59
N PHE A 59 0.08 5.12 10.82
CA PHE A 59 0.02 4.67 9.43
C PHE A 59 0.07 3.16 9.35
N HIS A 60 -0.92 2.59 8.66
CA HIS A 60 -1.10 1.15 8.48
C HIS A 60 -0.83 0.76 7.04
N TYR A 61 -0.06 -0.31 6.81
CA TYR A 61 0.14 -0.90 5.49
C TYR A 61 -1.21 -1.40 4.97
N ILE A 62 -1.53 -1.07 3.71
CA ILE A 62 -2.76 -1.56 3.07
C ILE A 62 -2.48 -2.28 1.76
N GLY A 63 -1.31 -2.10 1.17
CA GLY A 63 -0.89 -2.76 -0.05
C GLY A 63 0.44 -2.23 -0.56
N ASP A 64 0.93 -2.82 -1.64
CA ASP A 64 2.14 -2.40 -2.32
C ASP A 64 2.04 -2.53 -3.84
N LEU A 65 2.90 -1.76 -4.50
CA LEU A 65 3.30 -1.98 -5.88
C LEU A 65 4.66 -2.65 -5.88
N SER A 66 4.73 -3.90 -6.33
CA SER A 66 5.98 -4.64 -6.52
C SER A 66 6.40 -4.65 -7.97
N PHE A 67 7.68 -4.40 -8.18
CA PHE A 67 8.35 -4.36 -9.48
C PHE A 67 9.30 -5.56 -9.64
N SER A 68 9.13 -6.60 -8.82
CA SER A 68 9.80 -7.89 -9.01
C SER A 68 9.32 -8.53 -10.33
N GLY A 69 10.12 -8.41 -11.39
CA GLY A 69 9.77 -8.84 -12.75
C GLY A 69 9.63 -7.69 -13.75
N LEU A 70 9.86 -6.44 -13.34
CA LEU A 70 9.83 -5.29 -14.26
C LEU A 70 10.89 -5.42 -15.37
N ASP A 71 12.13 -5.79 -15.01
CA ASP A 71 13.24 -5.88 -15.97
C ASP A 71 13.10 -7.06 -16.93
N GLU A 72 12.40 -8.12 -16.52
CA GLU A 72 12.26 -9.36 -17.29
C GLU A 72 10.99 -9.38 -18.13
N GLU A 73 9.87 -8.92 -17.56
CA GLU A 73 8.53 -9.09 -18.14
C GLU A 73 7.77 -7.77 -18.27
N GLY A 74 8.34 -6.64 -17.84
CA GLY A 74 7.66 -5.35 -17.81
C GLY A 74 6.46 -5.31 -16.86
N LYS A 75 6.42 -6.21 -15.87
CA LYS A 75 5.26 -6.38 -15.00
C LYS A 75 5.36 -5.57 -13.72
N LEU A 76 4.19 -5.07 -13.33
CA LEU A 76 3.91 -4.45 -12.06
C LEU A 76 2.88 -5.32 -11.35
N LEU A 77 3.16 -5.67 -10.11
CA LEU A 77 2.23 -6.40 -9.26
C LEU A 77 1.64 -5.43 -8.24
N PHE A 78 0.34 -5.54 -8.03
CA PHE A 78 -0.34 -4.82 -6.96
C PHE A 78 -0.84 -5.84 -5.93
N HIS A 79 -0.25 -5.82 -4.75
CA HIS A 79 -0.69 -6.64 -3.62
C HIS A 79 -1.43 -5.74 -2.64
N SER A 80 -2.55 -6.19 -2.10
CA SER A 80 -3.22 -5.42 -1.07
C SER A 80 -4.15 -6.28 -0.23
N LEU A 81 -4.10 -6.05 1.09
CA LEU A 81 -5.03 -6.64 2.06
C LEU A 81 -6.36 -5.87 2.12
N GLY A 82 -6.39 -4.65 1.59
CA GLY A 82 -7.52 -3.73 1.69
C GLY A 82 -8.38 -3.63 0.43
N ILE A 83 -8.18 -4.44 -0.60
CA ILE A 83 -8.98 -4.36 -1.84
C ILE A 83 -10.44 -4.65 -1.51
N ASN A 84 -11.28 -3.62 -1.61
CA ASN A 84 -12.73 -3.77 -1.47
C ASN A 84 -13.36 -4.15 -2.81
N HIS A 85 -12.99 -3.42 -3.86
CA HIS A 85 -13.48 -3.66 -5.22
C HIS A 85 -12.44 -3.28 -6.26
N VAL A 86 -12.48 -3.98 -7.39
CA VAL A 86 -11.84 -3.57 -8.64
C VAL A 86 -12.96 -3.33 -9.64
N HIS A 87 -13.12 -2.10 -10.09
CA HIS A 87 -14.15 -1.78 -11.07
C HIS A 87 -13.65 -2.11 -12.46
N PHE A 88 -14.27 -3.14 -13.03
CA PHE A 88 -14.15 -3.49 -14.44
C PHE A 88 -15.51 -3.24 -15.10
N ASN A 89 -15.54 -2.58 -16.24
CA ASN A 89 -16.80 -2.23 -16.94
C ASN A 89 -17.61 -3.46 -17.45
N ASN A 90 -17.10 -4.68 -17.34
CA ASN A 90 -17.66 -5.94 -17.83
C ASN A 90 -17.09 -7.14 -17.02
N ARG A 91 -17.91 -8.16 -16.73
CA ARG A 91 -17.58 -9.32 -15.89
C ARG A 91 -16.67 -10.36 -16.56
N ASN A 92 -16.45 -10.28 -17.88
CA ASN A 92 -15.53 -11.14 -18.64
C ASN A 92 -14.25 -10.40 -19.06
N ILE A 93 -13.82 -9.36 -18.33
CA ILE A 93 -12.76 -8.46 -18.80
C ILE A 93 -11.38 -9.13 -18.80
N ARG A 94 -10.82 -9.22 -20.01
CA ARG A 94 -9.39 -9.04 -20.27
C ARG A 94 -9.18 -7.57 -20.64
N ILE A 95 -8.20 -6.91 -20.01
CA ILE A 95 -7.77 -5.58 -20.45
C ILE A 95 -6.76 -5.79 -21.57
N ASP A 96 -7.25 -5.73 -22.81
CA ASP A 96 -6.41 -5.57 -23.99
C ASP A 96 -6.44 -4.09 -24.39
N ASN A 97 -5.27 -3.53 -24.72
CA ASN A 97 -5.12 -2.12 -25.08
C ASN A 97 -4.62 -1.99 -26.53
N PRO A 98 -5.43 -2.42 -27.52
CA PRO A 98 -5.02 -2.46 -28.92
C PRO A 98 -4.77 -1.07 -29.52
N GLU A 99 -5.37 -0.03 -28.92
CA GLU A 99 -5.18 1.35 -29.33
C GLU A 99 -3.92 2.00 -28.71
N CYS A 100 -3.18 1.27 -27.87
CA CYS A 100 -1.99 1.75 -27.17
C CYS A 100 -2.21 3.08 -26.40
N LYS A 101 -3.41 3.28 -25.84
CA LYS A 101 -3.76 4.49 -25.08
C LYS A 101 -3.54 4.29 -23.58
N MET A 102 -3.46 5.37 -22.81
CA MET A 102 -3.40 5.27 -21.35
C MET A 102 -4.67 4.58 -20.83
N SER A 103 -4.50 3.46 -20.13
CA SER A 103 -5.59 2.74 -19.46
C SER A 103 -5.57 3.07 -17.97
N THR A 104 -6.74 3.23 -17.36
CA THR A 104 -6.87 3.55 -15.94
C THR A 104 -7.69 2.47 -15.25
N ILE A 105 -7.14 1.90 -14.16
CA ILE A 105 -7.82 0.94 -13.30
C ILE A 105 -8.12 1.64 -11.97
N PHE A 106 -9.38 1.58 -11.52
CA PHE A 106 -9.78 2.11 -10.22
C PHE A 106 -9.83 0.97 -9.20
N VAL A 107 -9.00 1.09 -8.16
CA VAL A 107 -9.00 0.17 -7.03
C VAL A 107 -9.25 0.94 -5.75
N LYS A 108 -10.27 0.54 -4.98
CA LYS A 108 -10.52 1.13 -3.66
C LYS A 108 -9.91 0.25 -2.57
N LEU A 109 -9.05 0.89 -1.78
CA LEU A 109 -8.47 0.31 -0.57
C LEU A 109 -9.29 0.70 0.66
N SER A 110 -9.49 -0.26 1.58
CA SER A 110 -10.29 -0.12 2.79
C SER A 110 -9.62 -0.80 3.98
N LEU A 111 -9.37 -0.02 5.03
CA LEU A 111 -8.77 -0.52 6.27
C LEU A 111 -9.70 -1.51 6.99
N ASP A 112 -11.01 -1.26 6.98
CA ASP A 112 -11.99 -2.20 7.52
C ASP A 112 -11.94 -3.55 6.79
N LYS A 113 -11.70 -3.52 5.47
CA LYS A 113 -11.55 -4.74 4.68
C LYS A 113 -10.24 -5.48 5.00
N LYS A 114 -9.14 -4.76 5.25
CA LYS A 114 -7.89 -5.34 5.79
C LYS A 114 -8.18 -6.07 7.09
N ARG A 115 -8.81 -5.39 8.07
CA ARG A 115 -9.15 -5.96 9.38
C ARG A 115 -10.05 -7.20 9.29
N GLU A 116 -11.06 -7.17 8.41
CA GLU A 116 -11.92 -8.34 8.14
C GLU A 116 -11.10 -9.53 7.60
N THR A 117 -10.14 -9.25 6.70
CA THR A 117 -9.32 -10.26 6.05
C THR A 117 -8.31 -10.87 7.02
N GLU A 118 -7.66 -10.06 7.85
CA GLU A 118 -6.75 -10.52 8.89
C GLU A 118 -7.44 -11.46 9.89
N LYS A 119 -8.66 -11.13 10.34
CA LYS A 119 -9.47 -12.02 11.20
C LYS A 119 -9.71 -13.37 10.53
N LYS A 120 -10.13 -13.37 9.26
CA LYS A 120 -10.36 -14.61 8.50
C LYS A 120 -9.11 -15.46 8.37
N LEU A 121 -7.94 -14.85 8.14
CA LEU A 121 -6.67 -15.58 8.03
C LEU A 121 -6.23 -16.19 9.36
N GLN A 122 -6.60 -15.57 10.49
CA GLN A 122 -6.34 -16.07 11.83
C GLN A 122 -7.36 -17.13 12.29
N GLY A 123 -8.40 -17.41 11.49
CA GLY A 123 -9.47 -18.35 11.85
C GLY A 123 -10.48 -17.81 12.87
N LEU A 124 -10.56 -16.47 13.01
CA LEU A 124 -11.46 -15.75 13.92
C LEU A 124 -12.68 -15.15 13.21
#